data_AF-A0A7Y3A7P2-F1
#
_entry.id   AF-A0A7Y3A7P2-F1
#
_cell.length_a   1.000
_cell.length_b   1.000
_cell.length_c   1.000
_cell.angle_alpha   90.00
_cell.angle_beta   90.00
_cell.angle_gamma   90.00
#
_symmetry.space_group_name_H-M   'P 1'
#
loop_
_entity.id
_entity.type
_entity.pdbx_description
1 polymer ?
#
loop_
_entity_poly.entity_id
_entity_poly.type
_entity_poly.pdbx_seq_one_letter_code
_entity_poly.pdbx_strand_id
1 'polypeptide(L)'
;MLRYISEIWIPAIFIFLIVSCSEEGEQQNKYLFENLSSDKTGLDFSNDLPTNVDLNILNYMYYYNGGGLAAADLNNDDLIDL
;
A
#
# COMPACT_ATOMS: atom_id res chain seq x y z
N MET A 1 45.26 12.93 34.74
CA MET A 1 43.92 13.48 34.41
C MET A 1 43.43 12.96 33.05
N LEU A 2 44.16 13.17 31.95
CA LEU A 2 43.76 12.69 30.60
C LEU A 2 43.56 11.17 30.47
N ARG A 3 44.35 10.34 31.17
CA ARG A 3 44.23 8.87 31.16
C ARG A 3 42.93 8.35 31.78
N TYR A 4 42.40 9.06 32.77
CA TYR A 4 41.14 8.71 33.44
C TYR A 4 39.93 9.00 32.55
N ILE A 5 40.05 10.03 31.71
CA ILE A 5 39.01 10.41 30.74
C ILE A 5 38.94 9.36 29.61
N SER A 6 40.08 8.89 29.08
CA SER A 6 40.07 7.86 28.03
C SER A 6 39.49 6.51 28.50
N GLU A 7 39.73 6.12 29.76
CA GLU A 7 39.23 4.85 30.31
C GLU A 7 37.70 4.83 30.53
N ILE A 8 37.06 5.99 30.66
CA ILE A 8 35.60 6.11 30.83
C ILE A 8 34.89 6.30 29.48
N TRP A 9 35.49 7.07 28.58
CA TRP A 9 34.84 7.45 27.32
C TRP A 9 34.86 6.32 26.28
N ILE A 10 35.90 5.49 26.24
CA ILE A 10 35.98 4.33 25.35
C ILE A 10 34.85 3.32 25.61
N PRO A 11 34.62 2.84 26.86
CA PRO A 11 33.52 1.92 27.11
C PRO A 11 32.15 2.58 26.96
N ALA A 12 32.01 3.88 27.25
CA ALA A 12 30.75 4.61 27.03
C ALA A 12 30.38 4.69 25.54
N ILE A 13 31.37 4.95 24.67
CA ILE A 13 31.17 4.94 23.21
C ILE A 13 30.85 3.52 22.73
N PHE A 14 31.53 2.51 23.26
CA PHE A 14 31.25 1.11 22.91
C PHE A 14 29.84 0.67 23.33
N ILE A 15 29.39 1.10 24.52
CA ILE A 15 28.02 0.91 25.01
C ILE A 15 27.00 1.64 24.14
N PHE A 16 27.32 2.86 23.67
CA PHE A 16 26.44 3.61 22.78
C PHE A 16 26.30 2.92 21.40
N LEU A 17 27.39 2.34 20.89
CA LEU A 17 27.41 1.61 19.62
C LEU A 17 26.59 0.30 19.68
N ILE A 18 26.59 -0.41 20.81
CA ILE A 18 25.77 -1.63 20.97
C ILE A 18 24.27 -1.33 21.17
N VAL A 19 23.91 -0.14 21.68
CA VAL A 19 22.50 0.26 21.89
C VAL A 19 21.87 0.89 20.65
N SER A 20 22.69 1.36 19.68
CA SER A 20 22.18 1.95 18.42
C SER A 20 21.66 0.92 17.41
N CYS A 21 21.81 -0.38 17.68
CA CYS A 21 21.23 -1.43 16.84
C CYS A 21 19.81 -1.75 17.34
N SER A 22 18.87 -0.87 17.04
CA SER A 22 17.45 -1.22 17.07
C SER A 22 17.10 -1.81 15.71
N GLU A 23 16.77 -3.11 15.67
CA GLU A 23 16.01 -3.66 14.55
C GLU A 23 14.73 -2.82 14.44
N GLU A 24 14.50 -2.22 13.26
CA GLU A 24 13.19 -1.68 12.92
C GLU A 24 12.22 -2.85 12.98
N GLY A 25 11.59 -3.01 14.15
CA GLY A 25 10.72 -4.12 14.48
C GLY A 25 9.72 -4.29 13.36
N GLU A 26 9.67 -5.52 12.83
CA GLU A 26 8.77 -5.99 11.78
C GLU A 26 8.15 -4.86 10.96
N GLN A 27 8.74 -4.56 9.80
CA GLN A 27 7.94 -3.99 8.72
C GLN A 27 6.84 -5.02 8.38
N GLN A 28 5.78 -5.05 9.18
CA GLN A 28 4.52 -5.68 8.85
C GLN A 28 4.21 -5.18 7.45
N ASN A 29 4.11 -6.10 6.49
CA ASN A 29 3.83 -5.83 5.09
C ASN A 29 2.70 -4.80 4.98
N LYS A 30 3.05 -3.51 4.95
CA LYS A 30 2.10 -2.42 4.85
C LYS A 30 1.82 -2.31 3.36
N TYR A 31 0.83 -3.08 2.92
CA TYR A 31 0.30 -2.93 1.58
C TYR A 31 -0.16 -1.48 1.40
N LEU A 32 0.16 -0.90 0.24
CA LEU A 32 -0.33 0.44 -0.12
C LEU A 32 -1.85 0.47 -0.29
N PHE A 33 -2.46 -0.69 -0.48
CA PHE A 33 -3.89 -0.87 -0.69
C PHE A 33 -4.41 -1.98 0.22
N GLU A 34 -5.59 -1.75 0.78
CA GLU A 34 -6.39 -2.78 1.43
C GLU A 34 -7.54 -3.21 0.53
N ASN A 35 -7.85 -4.50 0.53
CA ASN A 35 -9.06 -4.99 -0.13
C ASN A 35 -10.26 -4.71 0.79
N LEU A 36 -11.25 -3.98 0.29
CA LEU A 36 -12.49 -3.70 1.00
C LEU A 36 -13.62 -4.57 0.44
N SER A 37 -14.44 -5.13 1.33
CA SER A 37 -15.65 -5.82 0.92
C SER A 37 -16.67 -4.85 0.31
N SER A 38 -17.51 -5.35 -0.59
CA SER A 38 -18.65 -4.61 -1.14
C SER A 38 -19.58 -4.08 -0.04
N ASP A 39 -19.78 -4.84 1.04
CA ASP A 39 -20.58 -4.40 2.20
C ASP A 39 -20.01 -3.15 2.88
N LYS A 40 -18.68 -2.98 2.89
CA LYS A 40 -18.01 -1.83 3.51
C LYS A 40 -18.03 -0.61 2.58
N THR A 41 -17.96 -0.81 1.27
CA THR A 41 -17.90 0.28 0.28
C THR A 41 -19.26 0.68 -0.27
N GLY A 42 -20.26 -0.21 -0.22
CA GLY A 42 -21.53 -0.07 -0.93
C GLY A 42 -21.42 -0.23 -2.45
N LEU A 43 -20.25 -0.59 -2.98
CA LEU A 43 -20.03 -0.77 -4.42
C LEU A 43 -20.35 -2.21 -4.83
N ASP A 44 -21.30 -2.36 -5.75
CA ASP A 44 -21.67 -3.63 -6.38
C ASP A 44 -21.56 -3.47 -7.91
N PHE A 45 -20.51 -4.06 -8.49
CA PHE A 45 -20.22 -3.97 -9.91
C PHE A 45 -19.68 -5.30 -10.42
N SER A 46 -20.20 -5.73 -11.58
CA SER A 46 -19.66 -6.83 -12.37
C SER A 46 -19.49 -6.40 -13.81
N ASN A 47 -18.33 -6.69 -14.40
CA ASN A 47 -18.11 -6.53 -15.83
C ASN A 47 -18.52 -7.83 -16.55
N ASP A 48 -19.82 -8.05 -16.65
CA ASP A 48 -20.38 -9.23 -17.31
C ASP A 48 -20.35 -9.06 -18.83
N LEU A 49 -19.51 -9.84 -19.49
CA LEU A 49 -19.40 -9.85 -20.95
C LEU A 49 -20.24 -11.01 -21.52
N PRO A 50 -21.36 -10.75 -22.22
CA PRO A 50 -22.17 -11.81 -22.78
C PRO A 50 -21.40 -12.56 -23.87
N THR A 51 -21.56 -13.89 -23.91
CA THR A 51 -20.99 -14.71 -24.98
C THR A 51 -21.75 -14.46 -26.27
N ASN A 52 -21.06 -13.92 -27.28
CA ASN A 52 -21.61 -13.69 -28.61
C ASN A 52 -20.52 -13.96 -29.66
N VAL A 53 -20.88 -14.66 -30.74
CA VAL A 53 -19.97 -14.94 -31.87
C VAL A 53 -19.47 -13.66 -32.54
N ASP A 54 -20.25 -12.59 -32.50
CA ASP A 54 -19.90 -11.30 -33.10
C ASP A 54 -19.12 -10.39 -32.13
N LEU A 55 -19.24 -10.59 -30.82
CA LEU A 55 -18.57 -9.79 -29.80
C LEU A 55 -17.45 -10.59 -29.12
N ASN A 56 -16.25 -10.45 -29.67
CA ASN A 56 -15.05 -11.11 -29.18
C ASN A 56 -13.78 -10.32 -29.58
N ILE A 57 -12.62 -10.76 -29.10
CA ILE A 57 -11.33 -10.08 -29.32
C ILE A 57 -10.93 -9.96 -30.80
N LEU A 58 -11.35 -10.90 -31.65
CA LEU A 58 -11.01 -10.91 -33.07
C LEU A 58 -11.80 -9.84 -33.84
N ASN A 59 -13.03 -9.56 -33.39
CA ASN A 59 -13.90 -8.55 -34.00
C ASN A 59 -13.71 -7.16 -33.37
N TYR A 60 -13.35 -7.11 -32.09
CA TYR A 60 -13.03 -5.88 -31.37
C TYR A 60 -11.93 -6.16 -30.34
N MET A 61 -10.70 -5.69 -30.63
CA MET A 61 -9.51 -5.98 -29.82
C MET A 61 -9.61 -5.51 -28.36
N TYR A 62 -10.53 -4.60 -28.05
CA TYR A 62 -10.72 -4.06 -26.71
C TYR A 62 -11.90 -4.70 -25.94
N TYR A 63 -12.55 -5.72 -26.49
CA TYR A 63 -13.73 -6.34 -25.88
C TYR A 63 -13.46 -6.87 -24.45
N TYR A 64 -12.24 -7.37 -24.20
CA TYR A 64 -11.83 -7.91 -22.90
C TYR A 64 -10.91 -6.99 -22.11
N ASN A 65 -10.82 -5.70 -22.45
CA ASN A 65 -10.03 -4.75 -21.66
C ASN A 65 -10.58 -4.55 -20.23
N GLY A 66 -11.78 -5.06 -19.95
CA GLY A 66 -12.42 -4.96 -18.64
C GLY A 66 -12.99 -3.57 -18.40
N GLY A 67 -13.93 -3.50 -17.46
CA GLY A 67 -14.48 -2.27 -16.92
C GLY A 67 -14.40 -2.29 -15.39
N GLY A 68 -14.50 -1.13 -14.76
CA GLY A 68 -14.48 -0.99 -13.30
C GLY A 68 -15.09 0.33 -12.88
N LEU A 69 -15.39 0.44 -11.59
CA LEU A 69 -15.82 1.69 -10.95
C LEU A 69 -14.76 2.13 -9.95
N ALA A 70 -14.62 3.44 -9.80
CA ALA A 70 -13.84 4.05 -8.74
C ALA A 70 -14.69 5.14 -8.12
N ALA A 71 -14.53 5.33 -6.81
CA ALA A 71 -15.19 6.40 -6.08
C ALA A 71 -14.11 7.16 -5.30
N ALA A 72 -14.15 8.49 -5.35
CA ALA A 72 -13.18 9.36 -4.70
C ALA A 72 -13.81 10.73 -4.49
N ASP A 73 -13.35 11.46 -3.48
CA ASP A 73 -13.63 12.90 -3.38
C ASP A 73 -12.71 13.64 -4.37
N LEU A 74 -13.26 14.01 -5.54
CA LEU A 74 -12.50 14.67 -6.61
C LEU A 74 -12.49 16.20 -6.45
N ASN A 75 -13.51 16.75 -5.81
CA ASN A 75 -13.70 18.19 -5.68
C ASN A 75 -13.25 18.75 -4.30
N ASN A 76 -12.90 17.87 -3.35
CA ASN A 76 -12.51 18.13 -1.97
C ASN A 76 -13.63 18.77 -1.10
N ASP A 77 -14.87 18.28 -1.23
CA ASP A 77 -16.01 18.73 -0.42
C ASP A 77 -16.37 17.77 0.73
N ASP A 78 -15.48 16.81 1.03
CA ASP A 78 -15.64 15.75 2.02
C ASP A 78 -16.77 14.75 1.68
N LEU A 79 -17.29 14.78 0.45
CA LEU A 79 -18.24 13.79 -0.07
C LEU A 79 -17.56 12.93 -1.13
N ILE A 80 -17.94 11.65 -1.18
CA ILE A 80 -17.42 10.73 -2.18
C ILE A 80 -18.16 10.96 -3.50
N ASP A 81 -17.41 11.25 -4.56
CA ASP A 81 -17.88 11.28 -5.94
C ASP A 81 -17.77 9.88 -6.59
N LEU A 82 -18.61 9.65 -7.61
CA LEU A 82 -18.64 8.43 -8.43
C LEU A 82 -18.43 8.76 -9.91
#